data_AF-A0A084SIU8-F1
#
_entry.id   AF-A0A084SIU8-F1
#
_cell.length_a   1.000
_cell.length_b   1.000
_cell.length_c   1.000
_cell.angle_alpha   90.00
_cell.angle_beta   90.00
_cell.angle_gamma   90.00
#
_symmetry.space_group_name_H-M   'P 1'
#
loop_
_entity.id
_entity.type
_entity.pdbx_description
1 polymer ?
#
loop_
_entity_poly.entity_id
_entity_poly.type
_entity_poly.pdbx_seq_one_letter_code
_entity_poly.pdbx_strand_id
1 'polypeptide(L)'
;SVSAAWTAVGVGASTPPPAAVALTNGVALTSQSASTGAEKHYYLDVPASRASSFVSSGGTGDADLYVRIGAAPTTSSYNCRPYLSGNAETCNIAAQSTAQRMYVMLRAYSTFSGVSIKGTY
;
A
#
# COMPACT_ATOMS: atom_id res chain seq x y z
N SER A 1 7.71 -5.20 20.82
CA SER A 1 7.29 -4.94 19.41
C SER A 1 6.82 -3.50 19.32
N VAL A 2 7.24 -2.74 18.31
CA VAL A 2 6.97 -1.29 18.14
C VAL A 2 5.47 -0.95 18.02
N SER A 3 4.61 -1.95 17.89
CA SER A 3 3.15 -1.83 17.88
C SER A 3 2.53 -1.24 19.17
N ALA A 4 3.30 -1.14 20.26
CA ALA A 4 2.84 -0.59 21.54
C ALA A 4 3.20 0.90 21.76
N ALA A 5 3.85 1.58 20.80
CA ALA A 5 4.30 2.96 20.99
C ALA A 5 3.19 4.04 20.88
N TRP A 6 1.94 3.65 20.66
CA TRP A 6 0.82 4.57 20.43
C TRP A 6 -0.08 4.81 21.65
N THR A 7 0.38 4.52 22.87
CA THR A 7 -0.41 4.69 24.11
C THR A 7 0.02 5.88 24.98
N ALA A 8 0.87 6.79 24.49
CA ALA A 8 1.54 7.77 25.37
C ALA A 8 1.11 9.25 25.26
N VAL A 9 0.26 9.66 24.31
CA VAL A 9 -0.13 11.08 24.21
C VAL A 9 -1.63 11.23 23.96
N GLY A 10 -2.37 11.51 25.05
CA GLY A 10 -3.80 11.78 25.02
C GLY A 10 -4.13 13.13 24.36
N VAL A 11 -4.27 13.14 23.04
CA VAL A 11 -4.90 14.21 22.28
C VAL A 11 -5.94 13.60 21.33
N GLY A 12 -7.16 14.17 21.36
CA GLY A 12 -8.32 13.95 20.48
C GLY A 12 -8.40 12.67 19.65
N ALA A 13 -9.48 11.91 19.83
CA ALA A 13 -9.88 10.76 19.00
C ALA A 13 -9.90 11.11 17.50
N SER A 14 -8.75 11.04 16.84
CA SER A 14 -8.65 10.74 15.43
C SER A 14 -8.52 9.23 15.38
N THR A 15 -9.47 8.56 14.73
CA THR A 15 -9.39 7.13 14.45
C THR A 15 -7.97 6.81 14.00
N PRO A 16 -7.22 5.96 14.73
CA PRO A 16 -5.83 5.68 14.36
C PRO A 16 -5.83 5.26 12.89
N PRO A 17 -4.96 5.86 12.05
CA PRO A 17 -4.84 5.46 10.66
C PRO A 17 -4.73 3.93 10.62
N PRO A 18 -5.45 3.25 9.70
CA PRO A 18 -5.37 1.80 9.60
C PRO A 18 -3.90 1.40 9.58
N ALA A 19 -3.53 0.39 10.37
CA ALA A 19 -2.15 -0.01 10.59
C ALA A 19 -1.48 -0.35 9.25
N ALA A 20 -0.82 0.64 8.65
CA ALA A 20 -0.18 0.53 7.37
C ALA A 20 1.25 0.03 7.59
N VAL A 21 1.69 -0.93 6.78
CA VAL A 21 3.01 -1.53 6.88
C VAL A 21 4.01 -0.74 6.03
N ALA A 22 5.13 -0.33 6.61
CA ALA A 22 6.19 0.35 5.87
C ALA A 22 6.82 -0.61 4.84
N LEU A 23 6.79 -0.23 3.58
CA LEU A 23 7.57 -0.88 2.52
C LEU A 23 9.00 -0.34 2.54
N THR A 24 9.95 -1.20 2.21
CA THR A 24 11.34 -0.80 2.02
C THR A 24 11.62 -0.66 0.53
N ASN A 25 12.30 0.42 0.13
CA ASN A 25 12.62 0.68 -1.27
C ASN A 25 13.37 -0.52 -1.89
N GLY A 26 12.89 -1.03 -3.03
CA GLY A 26 13.55 -2.12 -3.74
C GLY A 26 13.24 -3.51 -3.19
N VAL A 27 12.64 -3.62 -2.00
CA VAL A 27 12.36 -4.89 -1.32
C VAL A 27 10.92 -5.29 -1.57
N ALA A 28 10.73 -6.48 -2.13
CA ALA A 28 9.41 -7.07 -2.24
C ALA A 28 9.00 -7.64 -0.88
N LEU A 29 7.87 -7.18 -0.37
CA LEU A 29 7.19 -7.78 0.76
C LEU A 29 6.36 -8.96 0.23
N THR A 30 6.86 -10.17 0.43
CA THR A 30 6.26 -11.41 -0.06
C THR A 30 5.29 -12.00 0.99
N SER A 31 4.60 -13.08 0.63
CA SER A 31 3.73 -13.84 1.54
C SER A 31 2.57 -13.01 2.12
N GLN A 32 2.06 -12.05 1.36
CA GLN A 32 0.87 -11.31 1.75
C GLN A 32 -0.37 -12.14 1.52
N SER A 33 -1.24 -12.14 2.53
CA SER A 33 -2.48 -12.89 2.53
C SER A 33 -3.55 -12.10 3.27
N ALA A 34 -4.77 -12.13 2.74
CA ALA A 34 -5.94 -11.54 3.36
C ALA A 34 -7.20 -12.30 2.93
N SER A 35 -8.18 -12.37 3.82
CA SER A 35 -9.50 -12.95 3.54
C SER A 35 -10.35 -11.99 2.70
N THR A 36 -11.29 -12.52 1.92
CA THR A 36 -12.27 -11.73 1.16
C THR A 36 -12.84 -10.57 1.99
N GLY A 37 -12.80 -9.36 1.44
CA GLY A 37 -13.28 -8.14 2.09
C GLY A 37 -12.28 -7.48 3.05
N ALA A 38 -11.15 -8.13 3.36
CA ALA A 38 -10.10 -7.52 4.16
C ALA A 38 -9.16 -6.65 3.30
N GLU A 39 -8.64 -5.61 3.93
CA GLU A 39 -7.76 -4.62 3.30
C GLU A 39 -6.43 -4.59 4.06
N LYS A 40 -5.33 -4.62 3.31
CA LYS A 40 -3.98 -4.45 3.82
C LYS A 40 -3.46 -3.11 3.36
N HIS A 41 -3.04 -2.29 4.30
CA HIS A 41 -2.47 -0.99 4.00
C HIS A 41 -0.95 -1.05 4.11
N TYR A 42 -0.27 -0.38 3.20
CA TYR A 42 1.17 -0.23 3.14
C TYR A 42 1.51 1.22 2.84
N TYR A 43 2.74 1.62 3.13
CA TYR A 43 3.22 2.93 2.72
C TYR A 43 4.71 2.90 2.38
N LEU A 44 5.13 3.80 1.52
CA LEU A 44 6.53 4.03 1.18
C LEU A 44 6.80 5.53 1.22
N ASP A 45 7.78 5.95 2.01
CA ASP A 45 8.22 7.34 2.06
C ASP A 45 9.14 7.60 0.86
N VAL A 46 8.64 8.37 -0.13
CA VAL A 46 9.36 8.68 -1.37
C VAL A 46 9.98 10.08 -1.25
N PRO A 47 11.30 10.25 -1.47
CA PRO A 47 11.93 11.56 -1.45
C PRO A 47 11.44 12.45 -2.59
N ALA A 48 11.65 13.75 -2.45
CA ALA A 48 11.37 14.71 -3.53
C ALA A 48 12.14 14.34 -4.81
N SER A 49 11.54 14.65 -5.96
CA SER A 49 12.11 14.43 -7.30
C SER A 49 12.44 12.96 -7.61
N ARG A 50 11.75 12.01 -6.96
CA ARG A 50 11.84 10.57 -7.26
C ARG A 50 10.51 10.03 -7.76
N ALA A 51 10.53 9.39 -8.93
CA ALA A 51 9.38 8.64 -9.42
C ALA A 51 9.32 7.31 -8.67
N SER A 52 8.12 6.84 -8.34
CA SER A 52 7.95 5.57 -7.64
C SER A 52 7.14 4.57 -8.46
N SER A 53 7.45 3.30 -8.36
CA SER A 53 6.77 2.19 -9.00
C SER A 53 6.35 1.18 -7.94
N PHE A 54 5.08 0.82 -7.93
CA PHE A 54 4.50 -0.20 -7.06
C PHE A 54 4.05 -1.36 -7.93
N VAL A 55 4.63 -2.53 -7.67
CA VAL A 55 4.31 -3.76 -8.41
C VAL A 55 3.77 -4.77 -7.40
N SER A 56 2.58 -5.29 -7.66
CA SER A 56 2.09 -6.52 -7.04
C SER A 56 2.25 -7.67 -8.03
N SER A 57 2.59 -8.86 -7.54
CA SER A 57 2.66 -10.07 -8.36
C SER A 57 2.64 -11.34 -7.52
N GLY A 58 2.35 -12.47 -8.17
CA GLY A 58 2.34 -13.80 -7.56
C GLY A 58 1.09 -14.09 -6.73
N GLY A 59 1.16 -15.17 -5.95
CA GLY A 59 0.05 -15.64 -5.13
C GLY A 59 -1.12 -16.23 -5.91
N THR A 60 -2.20 -16.49 -5.19
CA THR A 60 -3.51 -16.95 -5.71
C THR A 60 -4.62 -16.04 -5.20
N GLY A 61 -5.80 -16.10 -5.81
CA GLY A 61 -6.95 -15.24 -5.50
C GLY A 61 -6.97 -13.95 -6.34
N ASP A 62 -7.74 -12.96 -5.88
CA ASP A 62 -7.90 -11.64 -6.49
C ASP A 62 -7.56 -10.54 -5.47
N ALA A 63 -6.36 -10.00 -5.61
CA ALA A 63 -5.90 -8.83 -4.87
C ALA A 63 -5.96 -7.59 -5.78
N ASP A 64 -6.75 -6.59 -5.40
CA ASP A 64 -6.77 -5.28 -6.05
C ASP A 64 -5.78 -4.32 -5.37
N LEU A 65 -4.91 -3.70 -6.16
CA LEU A 65 -3.92 -2.71 -5.77
C LEU A 65 -4.46 -1.29 -5.99
N TYR A 66 -4.49 -0.52 -4.91
CA TYR A 66 -4.83 0.89 -4.92
C TYR A 66 -3.65 1.71 -4.42
N VAL A 67 -3.23 2.71 -5.18
CA VAL A 67 -2.14 3.62 -4.77
C VAL A 67 -2.64 5.05 -4.72
N ARG A 68 -2.25 5.78 -3.66
CA ARG A 68 -2.55 7.20 -3.50
C ARG A 68 -1.39 7.94 -2.83
N ILE A 69 -1.19 9.18 -3.25
CA ILE A 69 -0.10 10.05 -2.77
C ILE A 69 -0.61 10.88 -1.59
N GLY A 70 0.17 10.95 -0.51
CA GLY A 70 -0.08 11.84 0.63
C GLY A 70 -1.21 11.41 1.57
N ALA A 71 -2.07 10.47 1.17
CA ALA A 71 -3.17 9.96 1.97
C ALA A 71 -3.50 8.51 1.62
N ALA A 72 -4.12 7.79 2.57
CA ALA A 72 -4.59 6.44 2.34
C ALA A 72 -5.59 6.40 1.16
N PRO A 73 -5.41 5.49 0.19
CA PRO A 73 -6.39 5.26 -0.87
C PRO A 73 -7.69 4.72 -0.29
N THR A 74 -8.78 4.99 -0.99
CA THR A 74 -10.09 4.34 -0.75
C THR A 74 -10.57 3.74 -2.08
N THR A 75 -11.62 2.92 -2.03
CA THR A 75 -12.23 2.34 -3.25
C THR A 75 -12.74 3.38 -4.24
N SER A 76 -12.95 4.62 -3.79
CA SER A 76 -13.41 5.74 -4.61
C SER A 76 -12.33 6.80 -4.85
N SER A 77 -11.21 6.76 -4.13
CA SER A 77 -10.13 7.74 -4.22
C SER A 77 -8.78 7.06 -4.34
N TYR A 78 -8.30 6.97 -5.58
CA TYR A 78 -7.02 6.39 -5.95
C TYR A 78 -6.36 7.27 -7.01
N ASN A 79 -5.03 7.38 -6.96
CA ASN A 79 -4.26 8.04 -8.02
C ASN A 79 -4.01 7.09 -9.19
N CYS A 80 -3.99 5.79 -8.91
CA CYS A 80 -3.52 4.81 -9.85
C CYS A 80 -4.17 3.46 -9.55
N ARG A 81 -4.86 2.95 -10.57
CA ARG A 81 -5.41 1.59 -10.65
C ARG A 81 -5.16 1.14 -12.08
N PRO A 82 -4.03 0.47 -12.37
CA PRO A 82 -3.83 -0.10 -13.70
C PRO A 82 -4.97 -1.11 -13.91
N TYR A 83 -5.87 -0.88 -14.86
CA TYR A 83 -7.03 -1.73 -15.13
C TYR A 83 -6.64 -3.10 -15.72
N LEU A 84 -5.61 -3.76 -15.17
CA LEU A 84 -5.19 -5.11 -15.55
C LEU A 84 -5.91 -6.12 -14.67
N SER A 85 -6.40 -7.20 -15.29
CA SER A 85 -7.04 -8.29 -14.57
C SER A 85 -5.97 -9.25 -14.00
N GLY A 86 -5.98 -9.48 -12.69
CA GLY A 86 -5.13 -10.45 -11.98
C GLY A 86 -4.30 -9.82 -10.85
N ASN A 87 -3.55 -10.65 -10.12
CA ASN A 87 -2.68 -10.21 -8.99
C ASN A 87 -1.40 -9.46 -9.42
N ALA A 88 -1.20 -9.27 -10.73
CA ALA A 88 0.00 -8.70 -11.30
C ALA A 88 -0.25 -7.25 -11.74
N GLU A 89 -0.38 -6.34 -10.78
CA GLU A 89 -0.66 -4.92 -11.06
C GLU A 89 0.59 -4.06 -10.88
N THR A 90 0.89 -3.22 -11.88
CA THR A 90 1.99 -2.25 -11.83
C THR A 90 1.47 -0.83 -11.89
N CYS A 91 1.79 -0.05 -10.86
CA CYS A 91 1.42 1.33 -10.75
C CYS A 91 2.66 2.24 -10.71
N ASN A 92 2.79 3.11 -11.70
CA ASN A 92 3.85 4.11 -11.76
C ASN A 92 3.31 5.47 -11.33
N ILE A 93 3.95 6.06 -10.32
CA ILE A 93 3.67 7.40 -9.84
C ILE A 93 4.83 8.31 -10.29
N ALA A 94 4.49 9.37 -11.01
CA ALA A 94 5.45 10.36 -11.46
C ALA A 94 6.14 11.04 -10.27
N ALA A 95 7.38 11.51 -10.49
CA ALA A 95 8.15 12.19 -9.46
C ALA A 95 7.41 13.40 -8.91
N GLN A 96 7.29 13.46 -7.58
CA GLN A 96 6.67 14.60 -6.90
C GLN A 96 7.74 15.64 -6.55
N SER A 97 7.39 16.93 -6.59
CA SER A 97 8.32 18.03 -6.26
C SER A 97 8.73 18.08 -4.79
N THR A 98 7.97 17.41 -3.91
CA THR A 98 8.21 17.35 -2.47
C THR A 98 8.28 15.90 -2.02
N ALA A 99 8.91 15.65 -0.87
CA ALA A 99 8.90 14.33 -0.26
C ALA A 99 7.46 13.99 0.14
N GLN A 100 6.95 12.87 -0.35
CA GLN A 100 5.57 12.47 -0.17
C GLN A 100 5.51 11.01 0.24
N ARG A 101 4.64 10.71 1.20
CA ARG A 101 4.33 9.34 1.57
C ARG A 101 3.34 8.77 0.57
N MET A 102 3.74 7.70 -0.12
CA MET A 102 2.88 6.93 -0.99
C MET A 102 2.16 5.89 -0.14
N TYR A 103 0.83 5.86 -0.19
CA TYR A 103 0.04 4.83 0.46
C TYR A 103 -0.45 3.83 -0.57
N VAL A 104 -0.31 2.56 -0.24
CA VAL A 104 -0.78 1.45 -1.05
C VAL A 104 -1.79 0.65 -0.24
N MET A 105 -2.91 0.28 -0.83
CA MET A 105 -3.91 -0.59 -0.23
C MET A 105 -4.08 -1.79 -1.14
N LEU A 106 -3.96 -2.96 -0.55
CA LEU A 106 -4.23 -4.23 -1.20
C LEU A 106 -5.55 -4.76 -0.65
N ARG A 107 -6.58 -4.79 -1.47
CA ARG A 107 -7.91 -5.24 -1.08
C ARG A 107 -8.14 -6.65 -1.60
N ALA A 108 -8.56 -7.56 -0.72
CA ALA A 108 -8.94 -8.91 -1.10
C ALA A 108 -10.34 -8.89 -1.70
N TYR A 109 -10.45 -8.81 -3.03
CA TYR A 109 -11.73 -9.04 -3.69
C TYR A 109 -12.17 -10.50 -3.50
N SER A 110 -11.22 -11.42 -3.59
CA SER A 110 -11.33 -12.79 -3.10
C SER A 110 -10.15 -13.10 -2.18
N THR A 111 -10.30 -14.09 -1.29
CA THR A 111 -9.22 -14.50 -0.37
C THR A 111 -7.95 -14.78 -1.18
N PHE A 112 -6.91 -13.99 -0.93
CA PHE A 112 -5.63 -14.13 -1.60
C PHE A 112 -4.55 -14.58 -0.62
N SER A 113 -3.55 -15.28 -1.15
CA SER A 113 -2.39 -15.73 -0.39
C SER A 113 -1.15 -15.83 -1.25
N GLY A 114 0.01 -15.56 -0.65
CA GLY A 114 1.30 -15.60 -1.35
C GLY A 114 1.55 -14.42 -2.29
N VAL A 115 0.77 -13.34 -2.19
CA VAL A 115 0.96 -12.14 -3.02
C VAL A 115 2.22 -11.41 -2.57
N SER A 116 2.98 -10.91 -3.52
CA SER A 116 4.18 -10.12 -3.29
C SER A 116 3.94 -8.69 -3.73
N ILE A 117 4.24 -7.72 -2.87
CA ILE A 117 4.15 -6.30 -3.17
C ILE A 117 5.52 -5.65 -3.05
N LYS A 118 5.94 -4.93 -4.09
CA LYS A 118 7.23 -4.26 -4.15
C LYS A 118 7.03 -2.79 -4.51
N GLY A 119 7.52 -1.90 -3.65
CA GLY A 119 7.62 -0.48 -3.94
C GLY A 119 9.06 -0.09 -4.25
N THR A 120 9.28 0.67 -5.31
CA THR A 120 10.60 1.20 -5.69
C THR A 120 10.52 2.69 -6.01
N TYR A 121 11.58 3.46 -5.73
CA TYR A 121 11.78 4.84 -6.18
C TYR A 121 13.25 5.15 -6.46
#